data_AF-A0A0Q4YJM9-F1
#
_entry.id   AF-A0A0Q4YJM9-F1
#
_cell.length_a   1.000
_cell.length_b   1.000
_cell.length_c   1.000
_cell.angle_alpha   90.00
_cell.angle_beta   90.00
_cell.angle_gamma   90.00
#
_symmetry.space_group_name_H-M   'P 1'
#
loop_
_entity.id
_entity.type
_entity.pdbx_description
1 polymer ?
#
loop_
_entity_poly.entity_id
_entity_poly.type
_entity_poly.pdbx_seq_one_letter_code
_entity_poly.pdbx_strand_id
1 'polypeptide(L)'
;MLNALSIWFFHFLACWAVSEFSPHRWWNHVSAWGFTVVALAAVGVVHWRLEHADATGELARWKLRFARGATALALIAILFTAWPSVALRP
;
A
#
# COMPACT_ATOMS: atom_id res chain seq x y z
N MET A 1 -5.73 -8.65 -9.67
CA MET A 1 -4.25 -8.72 -9.63
C MET A 1 -3.61 -7.35 -9.57
N LEU A 2 -4.02 -6.42 -10.44
CA LEU A 2 -3.54 -5.03 -10.39
C LEU A 2 -3.90 -4.29 -9.09
N ASN A 3 -4.96 -4.69 -8.39
CA ASN A 3 -5.46 -3.96 -7.21
C ASN A 3 -4.39 -3.63 -6.16
N ALA A 4 -3.51 -4.55 -5.78
CA ALA A 4 -2.48 -4.27 -4.76
C ALA A 4 -1.44 -3.25 -5.23
N LEU A 5 -0.97 -3.40 -6.48
CA LEU A 5 -0.04 -2.44 -7.08
C LEU A 5 -0.70 -1.09 -7.33
N SER A 6 -1.97 -1.07 -7.73
CA SER A 6 -2.75 0.17 -7.86
C SER A 6 -2.89 0.87 -6.50
N ILE A 7 -3.14 0.12 -5.42
CA ILE A 7 -3.18 0.70 -4.06
C ILE A 7 -1.85 1.37 -3.71
N TRP A 8 -0.73 0.68 -3.92
CA TRP A 8 0.59 1.27 -3.72
C TRP A 8 0.79 2.53 -4.59
N PHE A 9 0.43 2.47 -5.86
CA PHE A 9 0.62 3.59 -6.78
C PHE A 9 -0.18 4.84 -6.36
N PHE A 10 -1.44 4.66 -5.94
CA PHE A 10 -2.24 5.77 -5.42
C PHE A 10 -1.73 6.29 -4.08
N HIS A 11 -1.25 5.41 -3.20
CA HIS A 11 -0.58 5.79 -1.96
C HIS A 11 0.66 6.65 -2.24
N PHE A 12 1.52 6.20 -3.16
CA PHE A 12 2.69 6.93 -3.60
C PHE A 12 2.32 8.31 -4.16
N LEU A 13 1.34 8.38 -5.07
CA LEU A 13 0.87 9.64 -5.64
C LEU A 13 0.34 10.60 -4.57
N ALA A 14 -0.41 10.10 -3.58
CA ALA A 14 -0.94 10.93 -2.51
C ALA A 14 0.18 11.48 -1.60
N CYS A 15 1.14 10.64 -1.21
CA CYS A 15 2.32 11.07 -0.45
C CYS A 15 3.17 12.09 -1.23
N TRP A 16 3.40 11.85 -2.52
CA TRP A 16 4.12 12.77 -3.39
C TRP A 16 3.39 14.11 -3.52
N ALA A 17 2.09 14.10 -3.80
CA ALA A 17 1.30 15.33 -3.96
C ALA A 17 1.30 16.18 -2.68
N VAL A 18 1.14 15.56 -1.50
CA VAL A 18 1.23 16.33 -0.25
C VAL A 18 2.63 16.90 -0.06
N SER A 19 3.69 16.13 -0.34
CA SER A 19 5.06 16.64 -0.23
C SER A 19 5.35 17.81 -1.17
N GLU A 20 4.77 17.80 -2.37
CA GLU A 20 5.00 18.81 -3.40
C GLU A 20 4.21 20.09 -3.12
N PHE A 21 2.94 19.96 -2.72
CA PHE A 21 2.03 21.10 -2.59
C PHE A 21 1.92 21.67 -1.17
N SER A 22 2.38 20.96 -0.13
CA SER A 22 2.33 21.45 1.25
C SER A 22 3.70 21.94 1.73
N PRO A 23 3.85 23.25 2.03
CA PRO A 23 5.07 23.80 2.61
C PRO A 23 5.25 23.45 4.10
N HIS A 24 4.22 22.92 4.76
CA HIS A 24 4.25 22.62 6.20
C HIS A 24 4.70 21.18 6.46
N ARG A 25 5.92 21.01 6.99
CA ARG A 25 6.50 19.68 7.30
C ARG A 25 5.58 18.82 8.16
N TRP A 26 4.94 19.40 9.18
CA TRP A 26 4.04 18.67 10.07
C TRP A 26 2.86 18.03 9.32
N TRP A 27 2.25 18.74 8.35
CA TRP A 27 1.17 18.17 7.56
C TRP A 27 1.61 17.04 6.65
N ASN A 28 2.86 17.07 6.18
CA ASN A 28 3.42 16.02 5.35
C ASN A 28 3.59 14.72 6.16
N HIS A 29 4.02 14.81 7.42
CA HIS A 29 4.12 13.65 8.32
C HIS A 29 2.75 13.06 8.66
N VAL A 30 1.78 13.88 9.09
CA VAL A 30 0.45 13.39 9.48
C VAL A 30 -0.28 12.77 8.29
N SER A 31 -0.24 13.40 7.13
CA SER A 31 -0.88 12.89 5.91
C SER A 31 -0.22 11.61 5.42
N ALA A 32 1.12 11.53 5.45
CA ALA A 32 1.83 10.30 5.08
C ALA A 32 1.43 9.11 5.95
N TRP A 33 1.28 9.31 7.26
CA TRP A 33 0.78 8.27 8.16
C TRP A 33 -0.67 7.91 7.86
N GLY A 34 -1.55 8.90 7.66
CA GLY A 34 -2.94 8.68 7.28
C GLY A 34 -3.08 7.84 6.01
N PHE A 35 -2.37 8.22 4.95
CA PHE A 35 -2.39 7.47 3.68
C PHE A 35 -1.81 6.07 3.84
N THR A 36 -0.74 5.91 4.62
CA THR A 36 -0.11 4.61 4.87
C THR A 36 -1.07 3.65 5.58
N VAL A 37 -1.79 4.11 6.61
CA VAL A 37 -2.79 3.29 7.33
C VAL A 37 -3.90 2.85 6.37
N VAL A 38 -4.42 3.77 5.55
CA VAL A 38 -5.47 3.45 4.56
C VAL A 38 -4.97 2.46 3.53
N ALA A 39 -3.75 2.64 3.02
CA ALA A 39 -3.15 1.75 2.04
C ALA A 39 -2.94 0.33 2.61
N LEU A 40 -2.42 0.22 3.84
CA LEU A 40 -2.26 -1.07 4.52
C LEU A 40 -3.60 -1.77 4.76
N ALA A 41 -4.63 -1.03 5.17
CA ALA A 41 -5.98 -1.58 5.32
C ALA A 41 -6.53 -2.11 3.99
N ALA A 42 -6.38 -1.35 2.91
CA ALA A 42 -6.81 -1.76 1.57
C ALA A 42 -6.04 -3.01 1.08
N VAL A 43 -4.73 -3.06 1.30
CA VAL A 43 -3.91 -4.25 0.99
C VAL A 43 -4.35 -5.46 1.83
N GLY A 44 -4.65 -5.26 3.11
CA GLY A 44 -5.19 -6.31 3.99
C GLY A 44 -6.51 -6.88 3.49
N VAL A 45 -7.42 -6.03 3.00
CA VAL A 45 -8.68 -6.48 2.37
C VAL A 45 -8.40 -7.28 1.09
N VAL A 46 -7.46 -6.85 0.24
CA VAL A 46 -7.06 -7.60 -0.96
C VAL A 46 -6.48 -8.96 -0.58
N HIS A 47 -5.63 -9.03 0.43
CA HIS A 47 -5.07 -10.28 0.94
C HIS A 47 -6.16 -11.21 1.46
N TRP A 48 -7.10 -10.70 2.27
CA TRP A 48 -8.21 -11.48 2.80
C TRP A 48 -9.11 -12.06 1.71
N ARG A 49 -9.39 -11.28 0.65
CA ARG A 49 -10.14 -11.75 -0.52
C ARG A 49 -9.38 -12.84 -1.28
N LEU A 50 -8.05 -12.75 -1.37
CA LEU A 50 -7.22 -13.78 -2.01
C LEU A 50 -7.24 -15.09 -1.22
N GLU A 51 -7.17 -15.04 0.11
CA GLU A 51 -7.28 -16.21 0.98
C GLU A 51 -8.67 -16.87 0.86
N HIS A 52 -9.73 -16.07 0.81
CA HIS A 52 -11.09 -16.59 0.57
C HIS A 52 -11.20 -17.31 -0.76
N ALA A 53 -10.63 -16.74 -1.82
CA ALA A 53 -10.70 -17.31 -3.15
C ALA A 53 -9.78 -18.54 -3.35
N ASP A 54 -8.73 -18.68 -2.53
CA ASP A 54 -7.91 -19.90 -2.42
C ASP A 54 -8.73 -21.01 -1.74
N ALA A 55 -9.41 -20.70 -0.64
CA ALA A 55 -10.25 -21.65 0.10
C ALA A 55 -11.43 -22.18 -0.73
N THR A 56 -12.02 -21.37 -1.61
CA THR A 56 -13.09 -21.78 -2.53
C THR A 56 -12.59 -22.50 -3.78
N GLY A 57 -11.28 -22.51 -4.03
CA GLY A 57 -10.69 -23.09 -5.24
C GLY A 57 -11.03 -22.33 -6.53
N GLU A 58 -11.53 -21.09 -6.42
CA GLU A 58 -11.99 -20.29 -7.58
C GLU A 58 -10.84 -19.80 -8.47
N LEU A 59 -9.61 -19.73 -7.95
CA LEU A 59 -8.44 -19.26 -8.71
C LEU A 59 -7.44 -20.36 -9.05
N ALA A 60 -6.96 -20.33 -10.30
CA ALA A 60 -5.80 -21.10 -10.72
C ALA A 60 -4.57 -20.80 -9.83
N ARG A 61 -3.85 -21.85 -9.41
CA ARG A 61 -2.72 -21.76 -8.46
C ARG A 61 -1.61 -20.77 -8.89
N TRP A 62 -1.36 -20.63 -10.20
CA TRP A 62 -0.38 -19.65 -10.70
C TRP A 62 -0.85 -18.22 -10.46
N LYS A 63 -2.14 -17.95 -10.67
CA LYS A 63 -2.76 -16.63 -10.48
C LYS A 63 -2.67 -16.20 -9.02
N LEU A 64 -2.93 -17.13 -8.11
CA LEU A 64 -2.81 -16.90 -6.68
C LEU A 64 -1.37 -16.54 -6.27
N ARG A 65 -0.37 -17.29 -6.75
CA ARG A 65 1.06 -17.00 -6.48
C ARG A 65 1.45 -15.61 -6.96
N PHE A 66 1.02 -15.23 -8.16
CA PHE A 66 1.29 -13.90 -8.70
C PHE A 66 0.63 -12.81 -7.86
N ALA A 67 -0.63 -13.00 -7.45
CA ALA A 67 -1.35 -12.04 -6.62
C ALA A 67 -0.74 -11.88 -5.22
N ARG A 68 -0.30 -12.98 -4.58
CA ARG A 68 0.44 -12.93 -3.30
C ARG A 68 1.77 -12.19 -3.47
N GLY A 69 2.50 -12.45 -4.55
CA GLY A 69 3.75 -11.73 -4.88
C GLY A 69 3.53 -10.23 -5.06
N ALA A 70 2.53 -9.84 -5.85
CA ALA A 70 2.16 -8.43 -6.04
C ALA A 70 1.74 -7.75 -4.73
N THR A 71 1.05 -8.48 -3.85
CA THR A 71 0.64 -7.99 -2.53
C THR A 71 1.84 -7.77 -1.62
N ALA A 72 2.80 -8.70 -1.59
CA ALA A 72 4.03 -8.56 -0.82
C ALA A 72 4.87 -7.37 -1.30
N LEU A 73 5.02 -7.21 -2.62
CA LEU A 73 5.74 -6.07 -3.20
C LEU A 73 5.07 -4.74 -2.87
N ALA A 74 3.74 -4.66 -3.00
CA ALA A 74 2.99 -3.45 -2.64
C ALA A 74 3.17 -3.09 -1.16
N LEU A 75 3.13 -4.08 -0.27
CA LEU A 75 3.34 -3.87 1.17
C LEU A 75 4.73 -3.30 1.46
N ILE A 76 5.77 -3.91 0.89
CA ILE A 76 7.16 -3.45 1.04
C ILE A 76 7.30 -2.02 0.53
N ALA A 77 6.73 -1.74 -0.64
CA ALA A 77 6.84 -0.43 -1.26
C ALA A 77 6.10 0.66 -0.45
N ILE A 78 4.90 0.37 0.08
CA ILE A 78 4.17 1.28 0.98
C ILE A 78 5.00 1.61 2.22
N LEU A 79 5.58 0.60 2.87
CA LEU A 79 6.40 0.79 4.07
C LEU A 79 7.67 1.59 3.76
N PHE A 80 8.30 1.33 2.63
CA PHE A 80 9.49 2.06 2.19
C PHE A 80 9.17 3.53 1.88
N THR A 81 8.01 3.82 1.26
CA THR A 81 7.54 5.19 1.02
C THR A 81 7.26 5.94 2.33
N ALA A 82 6.81 5.24 3.37
CA ALA A 82 6.61 5.81 4.70
C ALA A 82 7.91 5.99 5.50
N TRP A 83 9.01 5.32 5.14
CA TRP A 83 10.26 5.35 5.90
C TRP A 83 10.80 6.76 6.21
N PRO A 84 10.84 7.71 5.25
CA PRO A 84 11.36 9.05 5.53
C PRO A 84 10.56 9.77 6.62
N SER A 85 9.26 9.53 6.73
CA SER A 85 8.42 10.19 7.75
C SER A 85 8.62 9.64 9.16
N VAL A 86 9.29 8.49 9.30
CA VAL A 86 9.67 7.86 10.59
C VAL A 86 11.12 8.19 10.97
N ALA A 87 12.03 8.10 9.99
CA ALA A 87 13.45 8.31 10.21
C ALA A 87 13.81 9.79 10.36
N LEU A 88 13.14 10.67 9.61
CA LEU A 88 13.26 12.11 9.75
C LEU A 88 12.19 12.52 10.77
N ARG A 89 12.59 12.75 12.02
CA ARG A 89 11.67 13.34 13.02
C ARG A 89 11.22 14.73 12.51
N PRO A 90 9.96 15.14 12.79
CA PRO A 90 9.47 16.46 12.41
C PRO A 90 10.34 17.60 12.95
#